data_AF-A0AAN6T4Y6-F1
#
_entry.id   AF-A0AAN6T4Y6-F1
#
_cell.length_a   1.000
_cell.length_b   1.000
_cell.length_c   1.000
_cell.angle_alpha   90.00
_cell.angle_beta   90.00
_cell.angle_gamma   90.00
#
_symmetry.space_group_name_H-M   'P 1'
#
loop_
_entity.id
_entity.type
_entity.pdbx_description
1 polymer ?
#
loop_
_entity_poly.entity_id
_entity_poly.type
_entity_poly.pdbx_seq_one_letter_code
_entity_poly.pdbx_strand_id
1 'polypeptide(L)'
;MASLRGLSRPARNLPLSQLARQTYTAVPVRCASSQAAEVAAPVLNELEDSTLTAPQLSEEEKKQFRPWKRAKDRKFGLPSGRYQYHPPKYNRGPLHPVQSPPASDPIARDFVPGPFNLPRLKQTYHSTIAPDLMTLAYQHVLPGTPKKETADRLRGWDGSSPYHKNRALRGPRGGPVLPLIERDITFNNIPLLKEISIASYVPDAIKDPNHLLVARSVLLALTGTTPEITKTKANVVQWGIRIGDRAGVKTTVYGNAAYEFLDRCVHLVFPRIKDWMGIAATTGDSNGNLSFGLTPEEVRLFPEVEANAWLYPAKMLPGCRVFIKTSATSDRQARLLLQAFGVPFYGKVRN
;
A
#
# COMPACT_ATOMS: atom_id res chain seq x y z
N MET A 1 49.45 26.50 -55.01
CA MET A 1 49.66 25.17 -54.42
C MET A 1 48.33 24.42 -54.42
N ALA A 2 48.27 23.35 -55.21
CA ALA A 2 47.46 22.11 -55.11
C ALA A 2 46.09 22.19 -54.38
N SER A 3 44.95 22.18 -55.08
CA SER A 3 44.20 21.02 -55.63
C SER A 3 43.51 20.15 -54.56
N LEU A 4 42.18 20.01 -54.65
CA LEU A 4 41.52 18.71 -54.85
C LEU A 4 40.01 18.88 -55.09
N ARG A 5 39.60 18.48 -56.29
CA ARG A 5 38.22 18.16 -56.68
C ARG A 5 37.81 16.86 -56.01
N GLY A 6 36.53 16.76 -55.67
CA GLY A 6 35.71 15.67 -56.18
C GLY A 6 35.53 14.42 -55.32
N LEU A 7 34.24 14.13 -55.13
CA LEU A 7 33.59 12.82 -55.25
C LEU A 7 33.48 11.92 -54.01
N SER A 8 32.20 11.64 -53.74
CA SER A 8 31.61 10.33 -53.47
C SER A 8 31.75 9.72 -52.08
N ARG A 9 30.57 9.54 -51.45
CA ARG A 9 30.32 8.46 -50.50
C ARG A 9 30.72 7.12 -51.15
N PRO A 10 31.14 6.15 -50.32
CA PRO A 10 30.29 4.98 -50.22
C PRO A 10 30.06 4.54 -48.79
N ALA A 11 28.80 4.19 -48.51
CA ALA A 11 28.48 3.26 -47.45
C ALA A 11 29.28 1.97 -47.68
N ARG A 12 30.10 1.58 -46.70
CA ARG A 12 30.63 0.23 -46.58
C ARG A 12 30.00 -0.41 -45.36
N ASN A 13 29.08 -1.32 -45.66
CA ASN A 13 28.63 -2.39 -44.76
C ASN A 13 29.85 -3.01 -44.07
N LEU A 14 29.92 -2.88 -42.74
CA LEU A 14 30.74 -3.75 -41.93
C LEU A 14 29.86 -4.89 -41.41
N PRO A 15 30.28 -6.15 -41.55
CA PRO A 15 29.49 -7.30 -41.16
C PRO A 15 29.36 -7.35 -39.64
N LEU A 16 28.12 -7.44 -39.15
CA LEU A 16 27.74 -7.62 -37.74
C LEU A 16 28.15 -8.98 -37.15
N SER A 17 29.07 -9.72 -37.79
CA SER A 17 29.39 -11.12 -37.47
C SER A 17 30.81 -11.36 -36.96
N GLN A 18 31.60 -10.33 -36.64
CA GLN A 18 32.95 -10.50 -36.07
C GLN A 18 33.23 -9.66 -34.81
N LEU A 19 32.19 -9.21 -34.10
CA LEU A 19 32.35 -8.87 -32.68
C LEU A 19 32.21 -10.15 -31.85
N ALA A 20 33.25 -10.97 -31.89
CA ALA A 20 33.50 -11.88 -30.79
C ALA A 20 33.48 -11.03 -29.52
N ARG A 21 32.61 -11.37 -28.56
CA ARG A 21 32.69 -10.85 -27.20
C ARG A 21 34.07 -11.24 -26.66
N GLN A 22 35.07 -10.40 -26.91
CA GLN A 22 36.22 -10.32 -26.06
C GLN A 22 35.66 -9.92 -24.71
N THR A 23 35.54 -10.90 -23.82
CA THR A 23 35.39 -10.68 -22.40
C THR A 23 36.65 -9.94 -21.94
N TYR A 24 36.68 -8.63 -22.18
CA TYR A 24 37.58 -7.76 -21.46
C TYR A 24 37.18 -7.92 -19.99
N THR A 25 38.02 -8.62 -19.23
CA THR A 25 38.11 -8.42 -17.80
C THR A 25 38.50 -6.96 -17.62
N ALA A 26 37.49 -6.09 -17.53
CA ALA A 26 37.68 -4.71 -17.16
C ALA A 26 38.17 -4.71 -15.70
N VAL A 27 39.47 -4.87 -15.52
CA VAL A 27 40.14 -4.47 -14.28
C VAL A 27 39.93 -2.97 -14.20
N PRO A 28 39.20 -2.44 -13.20
CA PRO A 28 39.06 -1.01 -13.06
C PRO A 28 40.46 -0.45 -12.75
N VAL A 29 41.11 0.16 -13.75
CA VAL A 29 42.27 1.01 -13.50
C VAL A 29 41.72 2.26 -12.85
N ARG A 30 41.63 2.22 -11.51
CA ARG A 30 41.40 3.42 -10.71
C ARG A 30 42.61 4.31 -10.89
N CYS A 31 42.47 5.44 -11.57
CA CYS A 31 43.35 6.58 -11.36
C CYS A 31 43.11 7.09 -9.94
N ALA A 32 43.68 6.42 -8.95
CA ALA A 32 43.69 6.87 -7.58
C ALA A 32 44.68 8.04 -7.51
N SER A 33 44.18 9.27 -7.40
CA SER A 33 45.02 10.38 -6.96
C SER A 33 45.57 10.03 -5.58
N SER A 34 46.89 9.84 -5.45
CA SER A 34 47.57 9.45 -4.21
C SER A 34 47.23 10.38 -3.04
N GLN A 35 47.04 11.67 -3.32
CA GLN A 35 46.65 12.68 -2.33
C GLN A 35 45.28 12.45 -1.70
N ALA A 36 44.30 11.90 -2.45
CA ALA A 36 42.99 11.58 -1.89
C ALA A 36 43.01 10.29 -1.07
N ALA A 37 43.91 9.35 -1.40
CA ALA A 37 44.10 8.12 -0.64
C ALA A 37 44.81 8.38 0.70
N GLU A 38 45.80 9.28 0.74
CA GLU A 38 46.48 9.67 1.98
C GLU A 38 45.57 10.42 2.96
N VAL A 39 44.64 11.25 2.46
CA VAL A 39 43.66 11.98 3.28
C VAL A 39 42.48 11.10 3.73
N ALA A 40 42.09 10.10 2.93
CA ALA A 40 41.02 9.15 3.28
C ALA A 40 41.50 8.00 4.19
N ALA A 41 42.79 7.65 4.16
CA ALA A 41 43.40 6.60 4.97
C ALA A 41 43.08 6.71 6.48
N PRO A 42 43.17 7.87 7.15
CA PRO A 42 42.83 7.96 8.58
C PRO A 42 41.35 7.69 8.87
N VAL A 43 40.43 8.09 7.99
CA VAL A 43 38.97 7.86 8.16
C VAL A 43 38.60 6.41 7.89
N LEU A 44 39.27 5.76 6.94
CA LEU A 44 39.07 4.33 6.66
C LEU A 44 39.55 3.44 7.82
N ASN A 45 40.56 3.91 8.58
CA ASN A 45 41.06 3.20 9.77
C ASN A 45 40.09 3.27 10.97
N GLU A 46 39.09 4.16 10.94
CA GLU A 46 38.03 4.23 11.96
C GLU A 46 36.87 3.24 11.68
N LEU A 47 36.83 2.66 10.48
CA LEU A 47 35.81 1.69 10.11
C LEU A 47 36.11 0.32 10.72
N GLU A 48 35.08 -0.37 11.19
CA GLU A 48 35.17 -1.75 11.68
C GLU A 48 35.60 -2.69 10.53
N ASP A 49 36.52 -3.61 10.83
CA ASP A 49 36.85 -4.74 9.96
C ASP A 49 35.60 -5.61 9.73
N SER A 50 34.95 -5.43 8.56
CA SER A 50 33.60 -5.92 8.36
C SER A 50 33.52 -7.40 7.98
N THR A 51 32.55 -8.12 8.56
CA THR A 51 32.19 -9.49 8.11
C THR A 51 31.45 -9.50 6.77
N LEU A 52 30.93 -8.36 6.33
CA LEU A 52 30.24 -8.20 5.05
C LEU A 52 31.18 -8.37 3.84
N THR A 53 32.48 -8.14 4.04
CA THR A 53 33.52 -8.34 3.02
C THR A 53 34.10 -9.76 3.01
N ALA A 54 33.62 -10.65 3.87
CA ALA A 54 34.07 -12.04 3.89
C ALA A 54 33.72 -12.75 2.56
N PRO A 55 34.58 -13.67 2.08
CA PRO A 55 34.29 -14.43 0.86
C PRO A 55 33.05 -15.32 1.04
N GLN A 56 32.42 -15.67 -0.08
CA GLN A 56 31.30 -16.61 -0.05
C GLN A 56 31.76 -18.00 0.39
N LEU A 57 30.87 -18.73 1.09
CA LEU A 57 31.14 -20.08 1.55
C LEU A 57 31.48 -21.03 0.38
N SER A 58 32.53 -21.82 0.54
CA SER A 58 32.98 -22.78 -0.48
C SER A 58 31.96 -23.90 -0.72
N GLU A 59 32.01 -24.52 -1.90
CA GLU A 59 31.09 -25.62 -2.24
C GLU A 59 31.31 -26.85 -1.34
N GLU A 60 32.56 -27.10 -0.95
CA GLU A 60 32.93 -28.19 -0.03
C GLU A 60 32.29 -27.99 1.34
N GLU A 61 32.39 -26.78 1.90
CA GLU A 61 31.76 -26.41 3.18
C GLU A 61 30.23 -26.50 3.09
N LYS A 62 29.62 -26.04 1.99
CA LYS A 62 28.16 -26.20 1.76
C LYS A 62 27.75 -27.67 1.76
N LYS A 63 28.52 -28.55 1.11
CA LYS A 63 28.24 -29.99 1.04
C LYS A 63 28.38 -30.68 2.41
N GLN A 64 29.33 -30.21 3.22
CA GLN A 64 29.56 -30.69 4.59
C GLN A 64 28.50 -30.14 5.58
N PHE A 65 27.99 -28.93 5.36
CA PHE A 65 27.02 -28.27 6.24
C PHE A 65 25.64 -28.94 6.15
N ARG A 66 25.40 -29.94 7.01
CA ARG A 66 24.12 -30.68 7.10
C ARG A 66 23.46 -30.51 8.47
N PRO A 67 22.56 -29.51 8.65
CA PRO A 67 21.91 -29.25 9.94
C PRO A 67 21.05 -30.42 10.45
N TRP A 68 20.28 -31.05 9.56
CA TRP A 68 19.42 -32.19 9.89
C TRP A 68 20.22 -33.38 10.42
N LYS A 69 21.41 -33.62 9.85
CA LYS A 69 22.31 -34.70 10.26
C LYS A 69 22.91 -34.41 11.64
N ARG A 70 23.32 -33.16 11.90
CA ARG A 70 23.81 -32.74 13.23
C ARG A 70 22.80 -32.95 14.34
N ALA A 71 21.51 -32.73 14.08
CA ALA A 71 20.45 -33.01 15.05
C ALA A 71 20.26 -34.52 15.27
N LYS A 72 20.29 -35.32 14.19
CA LYS A 72 20.11 -36.78 14.22
C LYS A 72 21.27 -37.51 14.90
N ASP A 73 22.51 -37.12 14.61
CA ASP A 73 23.72 -37.77 15.14
C ASP A 73 23.91 -37.48 16.63
N ARG A 74 23.24 -36.43 17.14
CA ARG A 74 23.36 -36.02 18.53
C ARG A 74 22.50 -36.89 19.43
N LYS A 75 23.11 -37.46 20.47
CA LYS A 75 22.43 -38.31 21.46
C LYS A 75 21.62 -37.54 22.51
N PHE A 76 21.96 -36.26 22.76
CA PHE A 76 21.37 -35.42 23.81
C PHE A 76 21.03 -34.02 23.28
N GLY A 77 20.09 -33.30 23.88
CA GLY A 77 19.78 -31.91 23.53
C GLY A 77 20.95 -30.95 23.86
N LEU A 78 21.11 -29.86 23.11
CA LEU A 78 22.04 -28.80 23.53
C LEU A 78 21.50 -28.11 24.80
N PRO A 79 22.38 -27.65 25.70
CA PRO A 79 21.96 -26.77 26.78
C PRO A 79 21.37 -25.47 26.19
N SER A 80 20.37 -24.91 26.87
CA SER A 80 19.76 -23.64 26.48
C SER A 80 20.75 -22.48 26.65
N GLY A 81 20.57 -21.42 25.86
CA GLY A 81 21.34 -20.19 26.01
C GLY A 81 21.03 -19.48 27.34
N ARG A 82 22.00 -18.71 27.86
CA ARG A 82 21.81 -17.89 29.08
C ARG A 82 20.79 -16.77 28.89
N TYR A 83 20.69 -16.22 27.69
CA TYR A 83 19.73 -15.16 27.34
C TYR A 83 18.34 -15.76 27.12
N GLN A 84 17.38 -15.39 27.97
CA GLN A 84 16.01 -15.91 28.00
C GLN A 84 14.97 -14.78 27.99
N TYR A 85 15.25 -13.71 27.25
CA TYR A 85 14.28 -12.63 27.08
C TYR A 85 13.10 -13.11 26.23
N HIS A 86 11.90 -12.83 26.71
CA HIS A 86 10.65 -13.02 25.98
C HIS A 86 9.84 -11.73 26.03
N PRO A 87 9.25 -11.29 24.90
CA PRO A 87 8.48 -10.05 24.87
C PRO A 87 7.32 -10.08 25.87
N PRO A 88 7.15 -9.02 26.68
CA PRO A 88 6.10 -8.98 27.68
C PRO A 88 4.72 -8.93 27.02
N LYS A 89 3.70 -9.42 27.72
CA LYS A 89 2.31 -9.41 27.22
C LYS A 89 1.71 -8.00 27.14
N TYR A 90 2.15 -7.09 28.00
CA TYR A 90 1.60 -5.74 28.14
C TYR A 90 2.72 -4.70 28.14
N ASN A 91 2.48 -3.59 27.44
CA ASN A 91 3.35 -2.42 27.48
C ASN A 91 3.01 -1.60 28.74
N ARG A 92 3.96 -1.50 29.67
CA ARG A 92 3.79 -0.82 30.97
C ARG A 92 4.34 0.61 30.99
N GLY A 93 4.59 1.19 29.82
CA GLY A 93 5.18 2.52 29.66
C GLY A 93 6.69 2.49 29.36
N PRO A 94 7.24 3.63 28.92
CA PRO A 94 8.60 3.71 28.36
C PRO A 94 9.72 3.55 29.39
N LEU A 95 9.43 3.74 30.68
CA LEU A 95 10.42 3.65 31.76
C LEU A 95 10.43 2.28 32.46
N HIS A 96 9.54 1.37 32.07
CA HIS A 96 9.55 0.02 32.65
C HIS A 96 10.85 -0.72 32.25
N PRO A 97 11.51 -1.47 33.15
CA PRO A 97 12.79 -2.10 32.80
C PRO A 97 12.70 -3.11 31.64
N VAL A 98 11.62 -3.90 31.59
CA VAL A 98 11.36 -4.83 30.49
C VAL A 98 10.52 -4.12 29.44
N GLN A 99 11.16 -3.78 28.32
CA GLN A 99 10.51 -3.17 27.16
C GLN A 99 10.09 -4.23 26.15
N SER A 100 9.07 -3.90 25.35
CA SER A 100 8.66 -4.71 24.20
C SER A 100 9.51 -4.37 22.98
N PRO A 101 9.84 -5.35 22.14
CA PRO A 101 10.55 -5.08 20.90
C PRO A 101 9.59 -4.47 19.86
N PRO A 102 10.12 -3.88 18.77
CA PRO A 102 9.29 -3.43 17.66
C PRO A 102 8.65 -4.61 16.91
N ALA A 103 7.53 -4.38 16.24
CA ALA A 103 6.81 -5.41 15.48
C ALA A 103 7.61 -6.01 14.30
N SER A 104 8.70 -5.36 13.88
CA SER A 104 9.64 -5.89 12.88
C SER A 104 10.52 -7.03 13.41
N ASP A 105 10.66 -7.13 14.73
CA ASP A 105 11.48 -8.16 15.36
C ASP A 105 10.77 -9.53 15.26
N PRO A 106 11.41 -10.58 14.72
CA PRO A 106 10.80 -11.91 14.58
C PRO A 106 10.33 -12.54 15.89
N ILE A 107 10.86 -12.13 17.05
CA ILE A 107 10.40 -12.64 18.35
C ILE A 107 9.17 -11.89 18.90
N ALA A 108 8.78 -10.76 18.30
CA ALA A 108 7.68 -9.92 18.77
C ALA A 108 6.33 -10.67 18.71
N ARG A 109 5.39 -10.27 19.57
CA ARG A 109 4.08 -10.93 19.68
C ARG A 109 3.14 -10.61 18.52
N ASP A 110 3.33 -9.43 17.95
CA ASP A 110 2.59 -8.83 16.84
C ASP A 110 3.37 -8.89 15.53
N PHE A 111 4.42 -9.71 15.48
CA PHE A 111 5.19 -9.96 14.25
C PHE A 111 4.28 -10.53 13.16
N VAL A 112 4.32 -9.90 12.00
CA VAL A 112 3.70 -10.41 10.77
C VAL A 112 4.82 -10.66 9.77
N PRO A 113 4.90 -11.86 9.17
CA PRO A 113 5.89 -12.13 8.13
C PRO A 113 5.85 -11.09 7.02
N GLY A 114 7.03 -10.80 6.46
CA GLY A 114 7.18 -9.86 5.35
C GLY A 114 6.47 -10.28 4.06
N PRO A 115 6.72 -9.57 2.95
CA PRO A 115 6.03 -9.84 1.69
C PRO A 115 6.39 -11.22 1.12
N PHE A 116 5.38 -11.97 0.70
CA PHE A 116 5.55 -13.27 0.05
C PHE A 116 5.80 -13.14 -1.46
N ASN A 117 5.19 -12.15 -2.08
CA ASN A 117 5.23 -11.87 -3.51
C ASN A 117 5.18 -10.36 -3.76
N LEU A 118 5.36 -9.97 -5.03
CA LEU A 118 5.17 -8.61 -5.49
C LEU A 118 3.86 -8.55 -6.28
N PRO A 119 2.83 -7.82 -5.79
CA PRO A 119 1.55 -7.74 -6.48
C PRO A 119 1.70 -7.11 -7.87
N ARG A 120 1.20 -7.79 -8.90
CA ARG A 120 1.32 -7.32 -10.30
C ARG A 120 0.78 -5.90 -10.50
N LEU A 121 -0.36 -5.59 -9.89
CA LEU A 121 -1.00 -4.28 -10.02
C LEU A 121 -0.13 -3.15 -9.43
N LYS A 122 0.59 -3.44 -8.35
CA LYS A 122 1.54 -2.52 -7.74
C LYS A 122 2.79 -2.35 -8.61
N GLN A 123 3.26 -3.42 -9.25
CA GLN A 123 4.35 -3.34 -10.23
C GLN A 123 3.96 -2.44 -11.40
N THR A 124 2.82 -2.72 -12.04
CA THR A 124 2.27 -1.94 -13.14
C THR A 124 2.12 -0.48 -12.74
N TYR A 125 1.66 -0.22 -11.52
CA TYR A 125 1.56 1.13 -11.00
C TYR A 125 2.90 1.87 -11.05
N HIS A 126 3.96 1.28 -10.48
CA HIS A 126 5.26 1.93 -10.43
C HIS A 126 5.95 2.03 -11.79
N SER A 127 5.72 1.06 -12.69
CA SER A 127 6.38 1.03 -14.00
C SER A 127 5.73 1.95 -15.04
N THR A 128 4.41 2.09 -15.04
CA THR A 128 3.68 2.79 -16.11
C THR A 128 2.74 3.87 -15.57
N ILE A 129 1.88 3.54 -14.61
CA ILE A 129 0.81 4.46 -14.18
C ILE A 129 1.41 5.69 -13.47
N ALA A 130 2.37 5.53 -12.57
CA ALA A 130 2.94 6.63 -11.81
C ALA A 130 3.51 7.76 -12.70
N PRO A 131 4.37 7.49 -13.70
CA PRO A 131 4.82 8.54 -14.62
C PRO A 131 3.68 9.10 -15.48
N ASP A 132 2.70 8.30 -15.89
CA ASP A 132 1.55 8.77 -16.67
C ASP A 132 0.67 9.74 -15.87
N LEU A 133 0.35 9.44 -14.61
CA LEU A 133 -0.44 10.36 -13.76
C LEU A 133 0.33 11.65 -13.50
N MET A 134 1.65 11.57 -13.31
CA MET A 134 2.48 12.74 -13.08
C MET A 134 2.53 13.65 -14.33
N THR A 135 2.69 13.07 -15.52
CA THR A 135 2.76 13.83 -16.77
C THR A 135 1.40 14.41 -17.17
N LEU A 136 0.30 13.65 -17.00
CA LEU A 136 -1.05 14.09 -17.32
C LEU A 136 -1.49 15.27 -16.45
N ALA A 137 -1.20 15.22 -15.14
CA ALA A 137 -1.64 16.23 -14.19
C ALA A 137 -0.58 17.33 -13.90
N TYR A 138 0.50 17.40 -14.71
CA TYR A 138 1.58 18.34 -14.48
C TYR A 138 1.11 19.79 -14.66
N GLN A 139 1.39 20.62 -13.65
CA GLN A 139 1.23 22.06 -13.73
C GLN A 139 2.62 22.72 -13.67
N HIS A 140 2.98 23.47 -14.71
CA HIS A 140 4.26 24.14 -14.77
C HIS A 140 4.35 25.29 -13.76
N VAL A 141 5.43 25.32 -12.99
CA VAL A 141 5.79 26.41 -12.08
C VAL A 141 7.06 27.06 -12.59
N LEU A 142 7.02 28.37 -12.81
CA LEU A 142 8.17 29.13 -13.32
C LEU A 142 9.32 29.09 -12.29
N PRO A 143 10.59 29.06 -12.74
CA PRO A 143 11.72 29.20 -11.83
C PRO A 143 11.64 30.55 -11.11
N GLY A 144 11.84 30.54 -9.79
CA GLY A 144 11.74 31.75 -8.95
C GLY A 144 10.33 32.13 -8.50
N THR A 145 9.31 31.33 -8.81
CA THR A 145 7.95 31.56 -8.26
C THR A 145 8.00 31.50 -6.73
N PRO A 146 7.50 32.53 -6.00
CA PRO A 146 7.50 32.51 -4.54
C PRO A 146 6.59 31.39 -4.03
N LYS A 147 6.97 30.77 -2.90
CA LYS A 147 6.13 29.76 -2.25
C LYS A 147 4.82 30.39 -1.80
N LYS A 148 3.70 29.75 -2.11
CA LYS A 148 2.38 30.18 -1.65
C LYS A 148 2.27 29.96 -0.15
N GLU A 149 2.08 31.05 0.60
CA GLU A 149 1.80 30.98 2.03
C GLU A 149 0.38 30.46 2.27
N THR A 150 0.25 29.50 3.19
CA THR A 150 -1.05 28.95 3.58
C THR A 150 -1.65 29.81 4.70
N ALA A 151 -2.74 30.50 4.39
CA ALA A 151 -3.46 31.30 5.39
C ALA A 151 -4.14 30.44 6.46
N ASP A 152 -4.29 31.01 7.65
CA ASP A 152 -5.05 30.40 8.74
C ASP A 152 -6.51 30.17 8.34
N ARG A 153 -6.95 28.93 8.49
CA ARG A 153 -8.31 28.52 8.09
C ARG A 153 -9.35 28.90 9.13
N LEU A 154 -8.97 28.85 10.41
CA LEU A 154 -9.76 29.41 11.50
C LEU A 154 -9.39 30.89 11.61
N ARG A 155 -10.27 31.74 11.09
CA ARG A 155 -9.97 33.16 10.92
C ARG A 155 -9.98 33.89 12.25
N GLY A 156 -8.99 34.72 12.48
CA GLY A 156 -8.97 35.68 13.59
C GLY A 156 -10.02 36.78 13.42
N TRP A 157 -10.26 37.49 14.52
CA TRP A 157 -10.96 38.78 14.47
C TRP A 157 -9.95 39.89 14.20
N ASP A 158 -10.40 40.93 13.51
CA ASP A 158 -9.61 42.10 13.16
C ASP A 158 -9.39 43.01 14.37
N GLY A 159 -8.39 43.90 14.30
CA GLY A 159 -8.07 44.83 15.40
C GLY A 159 -9.02 46.02 15.55
N SER A 160 -10.14 46.06 14.81
CA SER A 160 -11.06 47.21 14.79
C SER A 160 -11.79 47.44 16.11
N SER A 161 -11.92 46.42 16.96
CA SER A 161 -12.67 46.47 18.20
C SER A 161 -11.83 45.94 19.37
N PRO A 162 -11.81 46.61 20.54
CA PRO A 162 -11.16 46.09 21.74
C PRO A 162 -11.67 44.69 22.15
N TYR A 163 -12.92 44.37 21.83
CA TYR A 163 -13.52 43.06 22.11
C TYR A 163 -12.93 41.91 21.30
N HIS A 164 -12.21 42.20 20.20
CA HIS A 164 -11.63 41.17 19.33
C HIS A 164 -10.33 40.58 19.88
N LYS A 165 -9.66 41.26 20.82
CA LYS A 165 -8.33 40.88 21.32
C LYS A 165 -8.28 39.48 21.96
N ASN A 166 -9.31 39.12 22.74
CA ASN A 166 -9.39 37.83 23.46
C ASN A 166 -10.55 36.95 22.95
N ARG A 167 -11.08 37.22 21.76
CA ARG A 167 -12.22 36.49 21.21
C ARG A 167 -11.73 35.19 20.56
N ALA A 168 -12.47 34.10 20.78
CA ALA A 168 -12.17 32.83 20.12
C ALA A 168 -12.19 32.96 18.59
N LEU A 169 -11.35 32.18 17.91
CA LEU A 169 -11.28 32.17 16.44
C LEU A 169 -12.64 31.86 15.82
N ARG A 170 -12.87 32.40 14.62
CA ARG A 170 -14.10 32.17 13.87
C ARG A 170 -14.16 30.72 13.41
N GLY A 171 -15.38 30.17 13.39
CA GLY A 171 -15.63 28.84 12.85
C GLY A 171 -15.26 28.70 11.37
N PRO A 172 -15.19 27.46 10.87
CA PRO A 172 -14.89 27.17 9.47
C PRO A 172 -15.89 27.86 8.55
N ARG A 173 -15.40 28.45 7.47
CA ARG A 173 -16.26 29.07 6.45
C ARG A 173 -16.85 27.99 5.56
N GLY A 174 -18.16 28.06 5.32
CA GLY A 174 -18.89 27.17 4.41
C GLY A 174 -19.49 25.95 5.11
N GLY A 175 -18.67 24.99 5.50
CA GLY A 175 -19.10 23.76 6.17
C GLY A 175 -18.85 23.74 7.68
N PRO A 176 -19.40 22.75 8.40
CA PRO A 176 -19.17 22.59 9.83
C PRO A 176 -17.75 22.10 10.17
N VAL A 177 -17.05 21.49 9.21
CA VAL A 177 -15.71 20.93 9.36
C VAL A 177 -14.81 21.45 8.22
N LEU A 178 -13.52 21.61 8.49
CA LEU A 178 -12.52 22.01 7.50
C LEU A 178 -12.25 20.85 6.51
N PRO A 179 -12.59 21.00 5.21
CA PRO A 179 -12.26 19.97 4.21
C PRO A 179 -10.75 19.89 3.96
N LEU A 180 -10.24 18.76 3.47
CA LEU A 180 -8.84 18.67 3.06
C LEU A 180 -8.56 19.63 1.89
N ILE A 181 -7.36 20.24 1.86
CA ILE A 181 -6.94 21.07 0.72
C ILE A 181 -6.32 20.13 -0.31
N GLU A 182 -6.82 20.21 -1.54
CA GLU A 182 -6.26 19.47 -2.66
C GLU A 182 -4.79 19.90 -2.90
N ARG A 183 -3.92 18.89 -3.03
CA ARG A 183 -2.51 19.06 -3.38
C ARG A 183 -2.29 18.66 -4.82
N ASP A 184 -1.44 19.41 -5.51
CA ASP A 184 -1.06 19.08 -6.88
C ASP A 184 -0.30 17.75 -6.93
N ILE A 185 -0.46 17.03 -8.04
CA ILE A 185 0.27 15.79 -8.30
C ILE A 185 1.69 16.19 -8.72
N THR A 186 2.66 15.80 -7.90
CA THR A 186 4.09 16.04 -8.15
C THR A 186 4.84 14.71 -8.02
N PHE A 187 6.11 14.67 -8.39
CA PHE A 187 6.94 13.47 -8.26
C PHE A 187 7.02 12.92 -6.82
N ASN A 188 6.85 13.77 -5.81
CA ASN A 188 6.80 13.36 -4.39
C ASN A 188 5.40 12.94 -3.93
N ASN A 189 4.36 13.38 -4.63
CA ASN A 189 2.96 13.22 -4.24
C ASN A 189 2.15 12.63 -5.39
N ILE A 190 2.50 11.40 -5.77
CA ILE A 190 1.71 10.63 -6.73
C ILE A 190 0.64 9.86 -5.94
N PRO A 191 -0.66 9.98 -6.31
CA PRO A 191 -1.72 9.20 -5.67
C PRO A 191 -1.41 7.70 -5.71
N LEU A 192 -1.65 7.01 -4.60
CA LEU A 192 -1.36 5.59 -4.36
C LEU A 192 -2.56 4.96 -3.66
N LEU A 193 -2.74 3.65 -3.82
CA LEU A 193 -3.69 2.90 -3.00
C LEU A 193 -3.09 2.62 -1.61
N LYS A 194 -3.80 2.99 -0.55
CA LYS A 194 -3.32 2.87 0.83
C LYS A 194 -3.89 1.63 1.52
N GLU A 195 -5.21 1.52 1.54
CA GLU A 195 -5.94 0.44 2.19
C GLU A 195 -7.33 0.29 1.55
N ILE A 196 -7.91 -0.90 1.71
CA ILE A 196 -9.30 -1.16 1.32
C ILE A 196 -10.04 -1.65 2.55
N SER A 197 -11.11 -0.95 2.92
CA SER A 197 -12.01 -1.34 4.00
C SER A 197 -13.26 -1.97 3.40
N ILE A 198 -13.63 -3.16 3.85
CA ILE A 198 -14.83 -3.86 3.39
C ILE A 198 -15.75 -3.99 4.60
N ALA A 199 -17.01 -3.57 4.45
CA ALA A 199 -18.00 -3.67 5.51
C ALA A 199 -19.27 -4.31 4.97
N SER A 200 -19.85 -5.21 5.74
CA SER A 200 -21.15 -5.81 5.46
C SER A 200 -22.08 -5.56 6.63
N TYR A 201 -23.26 -5.04 6.34
CA TYR A 201 -24.33 -4.85 7.30
C TYR A 201 -25.44 -5.84 6.98
N VAL A 202 -25.80 -6.68 7.96
CA VAL A 202 -26.74 -7.78 7.82
C VAL A 202 -27.78 -7.66 8.93
N PRO A 203 -28.91 -6.96 8.69
CA PRO A 203 -29.93 -6.73 9.72
C PRO A 203 -30.60 -8.02 10.20
N ASP A 204 -30.71 -9.03 9.32
CA ASP A 204 -31.30 -10.33 9.66
C ASP A 204 -30.52 -11.09 10.75
N ALA A 205 -29.26 -10.73 10.97
CA ALA A 205 -28.44 -11.27 12.04
C ALA A 205 -29.01 -11.05 13.46
N ILE A 206 -29.89 -10.06 13.62
CA ILE A 206 -30.56 -9.77 14.91
C ILE A 206 -31.55 -10.89 15.24
N LYS A 207 -32.24 -11.43 14.24
CA LYS A 207 -33.19 -12.54 14.40
C LYS A 207 -32.42 -13.86 14.45
N ASP A 208 -31.54 -14.06 13.47
CA ASP A 208 -30.82 -15.30 13.26
C ASP A 208 -29.30 -15.07 13.28
N PRO A 209 -28.59 -15.44 14.36
CA PRO A 209 -27.16 -15.14 14.51
C PRO A 209 -26.28 -15.86 13.48
N ASN A 210 -26.81 -16.89 12.81
CA ASN A 210 -26.11 -17.63 11.76
C ASN A 210 -25.73 -16.75 10.56
N HIS A 211 -26.56 -15.77 10.21
CA HIS A 211 -26.25 -14.82 9.13
C HIS A 211 -24.95 -14.04 9.41
N LEU A 212 -24.70 -13.70 10.68
CA LEU A 212 -23.48 -13.00 11.08
C LEU A 212 -22.24 -13.90 10.95
N LEU A 213 -22.37 -15.19 11.30
CA LEU A 213 -21.29 -16.17 11.19
C LEU A 213 -20.91 -16.42 9.73
N VAL A 214 -21.91 -16.52 8.84
CA VAL A 214 -21.70 -16.64 7.39
C VAL A 214 -21.04 -15.37 6.83
N ALA A 215 -21.51 -14.18 7.22
CA ALA A 215 -20.89 -12.95 6.75
C ALA A 215 -19.42 -12.81 7.19
N ARG A 216 -19.11 -13.27 8.41
CA ARG A 216 -17.75 -13.33 8.94
C ARG A 216 -16.87 -14.30 8.17
N SER A 217 -17.36 -15.49 7.82
CA SER A 217 -16.57 -16.47 7.07
C SER A 217 -16.36 -16.06 5.61
N VAL A 218 -17.35 -15.43 4.97
CA VAL A 218 -17.22 -14.89 3.60
C VAL A 218 -16.16 -13.78 3.55
N LEU A 219 -16.23 -12.78 4.45
CA LEU A 219 -15.23 -11.71 4.47
C LEU A 219 -13.82 -12.19 4.82
N LEU A 220 -13.71 -13.22 5.66
CA LEU A 220 -12.45 -13.89 5.95
C LEU A 220 -11.87 -14.53 4.68
N ALA A 221 -12.69 -15.28 3.92
CA ALA A 221 -12.25 -15.92 2.67
C ALA A 221 -11.83 -14.88 1.61
N LEU A 222 -12.57 -13.78 1.49
CA LEU A 222 -12.25 -12.72 0.52
C LEU A 222 -10.93 -12.00 0.84
N THR A 223 -10.68 -11.69 2.11
CA THR A 223 -9.57 -10.80 2.51
C THR A 223 -8.36 -11.51 3.09
N GLY A 224 -8.50 -12.76 3.54
CA GLY A 224 -7.46 -13.47 4.29
C GLY A 224 -7.22 -12.90 5.70
N THR A 225 -8.04 -11.96 6.16
CA THR A 225 -7.88 -11.30 7.46
C THR A 225 -9.10 -11.51 8.34
N THR A 226 -8.88 -11.66 9.64
CA THR A 226 -9.95 -11.94 10.60
C THR A 226 -10.84 -10.71 10.78
N PRO A 227 -12.13 -10.79 10.44
CA PRO A 227 -12.94 -9.60 10.38
C PRO A 227 -13.58 -9.30 11.75
N GLU A 228 -13.76 -8.01 12.02
CA GLU A 228 -14.29 -7.48 13.27
C GLU A 228 -15.82 -7.39 13.22
N ILE A 229 -16.49 -7.84 14.28
CA ILE A 229 -17.96 -7.73 14.39
C ILE A 229 -18.32 -6.30 14.79
N THR A 230 -19.19 -5.65 14.01
CA THR A 230 -19.70 -4.31 14.28
C THR A 230 -21.03 -4.36 15.01
N LYS A 231 -21.23 -3.41 15.92
CA LYS A 231 -22.48 -3.22 16.65
C LYS A 231 -23.26 -2.03 16.10
N THR A 232 -24.57 -2.08 16.23
CA THR A 232 -25.49 -0.99 15.91
C THR A 232 -25.30 0.20 16.84
N LYS A 233 -25.34 1.41 16.27
CA LYS A 233 -25.12 2.68 17.01
C LYS A 233 -26.41 3.44 17.33
N ALA A 234 -27.51 3.12 16.64
CA ALA A 234 -28.79 3.80 16.78
C ALA A 234 -29.89 2.80 17.16
N ASN A 235 -30.93 3.29 17.83
CA ASN A 235 -32.13 2.54 18.14
C ASN A 235 -33.25 3.05 17.23
N VAL A 236 -33.81 2.17 16.39
CA VAL A 236 -34.89 2.52 15.47
C VAL A 236 -35.93 1.41 15.53
N VAL A 237 -37.06 1.72 16.17
CA VAL A 237 -38.13 0.75 16.43
C VAL A 237 -38.76 0.25 15.13
N GLN A 238 -38.91 1.11 14.10
CA GLN A 238 -39.50 0.69 12.81
C GLN A 238 -38.68 -0.41 12.12
N TRP A 239 -37.36 -0.46 12.35
CA TRP A 239 -36.47 -1.47 11.77
C TRP A 239 -36.19 -2.63 12.73
N GLY A 240 -36.72 -2.58 13.96
CA GLY A 240 -36.47 -3.58 15.00
C GLY A 240 -35.02 -3.61 15.49
N ILE A 241 -34.28 -2.50 15.35
CA ILE A 241 -32.86 -2.42 15.70
C ILE A 241 -32.69 -1.74 17.05
N ARG A 242 -31.97 -2.37 17.98
CA ARG A 242 -31.58 -1.77 19.28
C ARG A 242 -30.10 -1.41 19.27
N ILE A 243 -29.69 -0.50 20.16
CA ILE A 243 -28.28 -0.12 20.31
C ILE A 243 -27.51 -1.29 20.94
N GLY A 244 -26.38 -1.64 20.34
CA GLY A 244 -25.48 -2.69 20.85
C GLY A 244 -25.66 -4.06 20.20
N ASP A 245 -26.69 -4.24 19.38
CA ASP A 245 -26.94 -5.47 18.62
C ASP A 245 -25.80 -5.73 17.61
N ARG A 246 -25.42 -7.00 17.45
CA ARG A 246 -24.39 -7.43 16.50
C ARG A 246 -25.03 -7.64 15.13
N ALA A 247 -24.87 -6.67 14.24
CA ALA A 247 -25.58 -6.66 12.95
C ALA A 247 -24.66 -6.46 11.74
N GLY A 248 -23.34 -6.57 11.90
CA GLY A 248 -22.44 -6.43 10.78
C GLY A 248 -21.03 -6.87 11.07
N VAL A 249 -20.21 -6.88 10.01
CA VAL A 249 -18.82 -7.29 10.05
C VAL A 249 -18.01 -6.34 9.16
N LYS A 250 -16.79 -5.99 9.57
CA LYS A 250 -15.88 -5.17 8.78
C LYS A 250 -14.47 -5.73 8.80
N THR A 251 -13.71 -5.40 7.77
CA THR A 251 -12.31 -5.78 7.63
C THR A 251 -11.54 -4.69 6.91
N THR A 252 -10.25 -4.57 7.19
CA THR A 252 -9.36 -3.62 6.52
C THR A 252 -8.13 -4.37 6.05
N VAL A 253 -7.85 -4.31 4.74
CA VAL A 253 -6.62 -4.84 4.15
C VAL A 253 -5.69 -3.69 3.77
N TYR A 254 -4.40 -3.87 4.02
CA TYR A 254 -3.36 -2.86 3.82
C TYR A 254 -2.31 -3.35 2.82
N GLY A 255 -1.58 -2.43 2.21
CA GLY A 255 -0.39 -2.76 1.42
C GLY A 255 -0.68 -3.76 0.30
N ASN A 256 0.11 -4.83 0.23
CA ASN A 256 0.07 -5.81 -0.87
C ASN A 256 -1.31 -6.49 -1.02
N ALA A 257 -1.93 -6.89 0.10
CA ALA A 257 -3.25 -7.54 0.08
C ALA A 257 -4.35 -6.63 -0.51
N ALA A 258 -4.22 -5.32 -0.34
CA ALA A 258 -5.16 -4.36 -0.90
C ALA A 258 -5.03 -4.27 -2.44
N TYR A 259 -3.80 -4.31 -2.98
CA TYR A 259 -3.59 -4.38 -4.42
C TYR A 259 -4.12 -5.68 -5.02
N GLU A 260 -3.89 -6.83 -4.37
CA GLU A 260 -4.39 -8.12 -4.82
C GLU A 260 -5.93 -8.21 -4.77
N PHE A 261 -6.55 -7.59 -3.77
CA PHE A 261 -8.01 -7.49 -3.71
C PHE A 261 -8.57 -6.64 -4.86
N LEU A 262 -7.98 -5.47 -5.14
CA LEU A 262 -8.40 -4.62 -6.24
C LEU A 262 -8.21 -5.32 -7.59
N ASP A 263 -7.08 -6.02 -7.76
CA ASP A 263 -6.75 -6.79 -8.96
C ASP A 263 -7.80 -7.89 -9.24
N ARG A 264 -8.20 -8.66 -8.22
CA ARG A 264 -9.30 -9.63 -8.30
C ARG A 264 -10.61 -8.95 -8.68
N CYS A 265 -10.92 -7.78 -8.10
CA CYS A 265 -12.15 -7.05 -8.43
C CYS A 265 -12.18 -6.64 -9.90
N VAL A 266 -11.12 -5.98 -10.39
CA VAL A 266 -11.08 -5.41 -11.74
C VAL A 266 -11.05 -6.49 -12.82
N HIS A 267 -10.21 -7.51 -12.66
CA HIS A 267 -9.95 -8.46 -13.75
C HIS A 267 -10.80 -9.73 -13.68
N LEU A 268 -11.31 -10.11 -12.51
CA LEU A 268 -12.09 -11.34 -12.35
C LEU A 268 -13.57 -11.07 -12.05
N VAL A 269 -13.86 -10.18 -11.11
CA VAL A 269 -15.24 -10.00 -10.62
C VAL A 269 -16.05 -9.06 -11.51
N PHE A 270 -15.59 -7.84 -11.73
CA PHE A 270 -16.32 -6.81 -12.49
C PHE A 270 -16.76 -7.25 -13.89
N PRO A 271 -15.93 -7.93 -14.70
CA PRO A 271 -16.34 -8.38 -16.03
C PRO A 271 -17.42 -9.49 -16.00
N ARG A 272 -17.57 -10.20 -14.88
CA ARG A 272 -18.57 -11.27 -14.71
C ARG A 272 -19.93 -10.75 -14.22
N ILE A 273 -20.00 -9.50 -13.76
CA ILE A 273 -21.27 -8.91 -13.31
C ILE A 273 -22.11 -8.57 -14.55
N LYS A 274 -23.32 -9.13 -14.59
CA LYS A 274 -24.26 -8.87 -15.67
C LYS A 274 -24.78 -7.43 -15.62
N ASP A 275 -24.87 -6.79 -16.79
CA ASP A 275 -25.39 -5.43 -16.97
C ASP A 275 -24.67 -4.35 -16.10
N TRP A 276 -23.39 -4.58 -15.79
CA TRP A 276 -22.61 -3.65 -14.98
C TRP A 276 -22.01 -2.52 -15.79
N MET A 277 -22.49 -1.29 -15.57
CA MET A 277 -22.00 -0.09 -16.26
C MET A 277 -20.70 0.48 -15.65
N GLY A 278 -20.34 0.08 -14.44
CA GLY A 278 -19.17 0.57 -13.70
C GLY A 278 -19.52 1.18 -12.35
N ILE A 279 -18.56 1.91 -11.76
CA ILE A 279 -18.76 2.67 -10.53
C ILE A 279 -19.39 4.04 -10.84
N ALA A 280 -20.31 4.50 -10.00
CA ALA A 280 -20.90 5.83 -10.17
C ALA A 280 -19.82 6.94 -10.07
N ALA A 281 -19.77 7.84 -11.06
CA ALA A 281 -18.81 8.94 -11.10
C ALA A 281 -19.05 10.00 -10.00
N THR A 282 -20.22 9.98 -9.36
CA THR A 282 -20.60 10.83 -8.21
C THR A 282 -20.04 10.32 -6.88
N THR A 283 -19.48 9.11 -6.86
CA THR A 283 -18.87 8.54 -5.67
C THR A 283 -17.65 9.35 -5.24
N GLY A 284 -17.57 9.61 -3.94
CA GLY A 284 -16.42 10.27 -3.31
C GLY A 284 -16.80 10.92 -1.98
N ASP A 285 -15.82 11.06 -1.09
CA ASP A 285 -15.96 11.74 0.20
C ASP A 285 -15.30 13.14 0.22
N SER A 286 -14.94 13.65 -0.97
CA SER A 286 -14.18 14.88 -1.21
C SER A 286 -12.76 14.89 -0.66
N ASN A 287 -12.27 13.76 -0.13
CA ASN A 287 -10.93 13.62 0.43
C ASN A 287 -10.13 12.53 -0.31
N GLY A 288 -10.59 12.06 -1.47
CA GLY A 288 -9.88 11.05 -2.26
C GLY A 288 -10.17 9.60 -1.87
N ASN A 289 -11.25 9.34 -1.13
CA ASN A 289 -11.73 7.98 -0.88
C ASN A 289 -12.97 7.69 -1.72
N LEU A 290 -12.99 6.50 -2.33
CA LEU A 290 -14.07 6.07 -3.21
C LEU A 290 -14.75 4.84 -2.61
N SER A 291 -16.04 4.66 -2.88
CA SER A 291 -16.80 3.51 -2.38
C SER A 291 -17.75 2.93 -3.42
N PHE A 292 -17.91 1.62 -3.41
CA PHE A 292 -18.91 0.94 -4.20
C PHE A 292 -19.54 -0.18 -3.38
N GLY A 293 -20.76 -0.57 -3.75
CA GLY A 293 -21.46 -1.71 -3.17
C GLY A 293 -21.36 -2.90 -4.10
N LEU A 294 -21.30 -4.09 -3.51
CA LEU A 294 -21.50 -5.36 -4.19
C LEU A 294 -22.75 -6.04 -3.64
N THR A 295 -23.60 -6.51 -4.53
CA THR A 295 -24.78 -7.29 -4.15
C THR A 295 -24.38 -8.72 -3.71
N PRO A 296 -25.26 -9.46 -3.00
CA PRO A 296 -24.96 -10.84 -2.62
C PRO A 296 -24.59 -11.76 -3.79
N GLU A 297 -25.19 -11.54 -4.95
CA GLU A 297 -24.93 -12.30 -6.18
C GLU A 297 -23.54 -11.99 -6.73
N GLU A 298 -23.12 -10.72 -6.68
CA GLU A 298 -21.79 -10.28 -7.11
C GLU A 298 -20.69 -10.78 -6.18
N VAL A 299 -20.94 -10.83 -4.86
CA VAL A 299 -19.99 -11.37 -3.88
C VAL A 299 -19.72 -12.86 -4.13
N ARG A 300 -20.69 -13.60 -4.69
CA ARG A 300 -20.51 -15.01 -5.05
C ARG A 300 -19.53 -15.21 -6.20
N LEU A 301 -19.29 -14.20 -7.03
CA LEU A 301 -18.41 -14.29 -8.21
C LEU A 301 -16.91 -14.28 -7.86
N PHE A 302 -16.56 -14.01 -6.61
CA PHE A 302 -15.19 -14.14 -6.14
C PHE A 302 -14.76 -15.61 -6.15
N PRO A 303 -13.58 -15.94 -6.71
CA PRO A 303 -13.11 -17.33 -6.81
C PRO A 303 -13.10 -18.07 -5.46
N GLU A 304 -12.77 -17.36 -4.38
CA GLU A 304 -12.68 -17.92 -3.03
C GLU A 304 -14.03 -18.34 -2.46
N VAL A 305 -15.09 -17.62 -2.85
CA VAL A 305 -16.47 -17.87 -2.44
C VAL A 305 -17.12 -18.88 -3.38
N GLU A 306 -16.89 -18.76 -4.70
CA GLU A 306 -17.44 -19.64 -5.72
C GLU A 306 -17.00 -21.09 -5.53
N ALA A 307 -15.71 -21.31 -5.24
CA ALA A 307 -15.15 -22.65 -5.02
C ALA A 307 -15.83 -23.39 -3.85
N ASN A 308 -16.25 -22.65 -2.82
CA ASN A 308 -16.87 -23.19 -1.61
C ASN A 308 -18.36 -22.84 -1.51
N ALA A 309 -19.03 -22.52 -2.63
CA ALA A 309 -20.40 -22.02 -2.61
C ALA A 309 -21.40 -22.96 -1.91
N TRP A 310 -21.16 -24.28 -2.00
CA TRP A 310 -22.00 -25.32 -1.38
C TRP A 310 -21.87 -25.40 0.15
N LEU A 311 -20.79 -24.88 0.73
CA LEU A 311 -20.57 -24.87 2.18
C LEU A 311 -21.45 -23.81 2.87
N TYR A 312 -21.80 -22.75 2.16
CA TYR A 312 -22.63 -21.68 2.70
C TYR A 312 -24.11 -22.05 2.61
N PRO A 313 -24.90 -21.83 3.67
CA PRO A 313 -26.34 -22.02 3.60
C PRO A 313 -26.98 -21.15 2.51
N ALA A 314 -28.02 -21.69 1.87
CA ALA A 314 -28.74 -20.98 0.81
C ALA A 314 -29.26 -19.62 1.32
N LYS A 315 -29.15 -18.58 0.48
CA LYS A 315 -29.63 -17.21 0.74
C LYS A 315 -29.03 -16.52 1.98
N MET A 316 -27.91 -17.00 2.52
CA MET A 316 -27.20 -16.36 3.63
C MET A 316 -25.97 -15.56 3.23
N LEU A 317 -25.59 -15.55 1.95
CA LEU A 317 -24.50 -14.72 1.44
C LEU A 317 -24.85 -13.24 1.62
N PRO A 318 -23.98 -12.44 2.26
CA PRO A 318 -24.25 -11.02 2.42
C PRO A 318 -23.77 -10.21 1.22
N GLY A 319 -24.37 -9.04 1.00
CA GLY A 319 -23.74 -7.98 0.22
C GLY A 319 -22.62 -7.32 1.01
N CYS A 320 -21.74 -6.59 0.33
CA CYS A 320 -20.69 -5.83 1.00
C CYS A 320 -20.51 -4.45 0.38
N ARG A 321 -20.00 -3.51 1.18
CA ARG A 321 -19.60 -2.18 0.74
C ARG A 321 -18.09 -2.11 0.84
N VAL A 322 -17.47 -1.77 -0.28
CA VAL A 322 -16.03 -1.62 -0.41
C VAL A 322 -15.69 -0.15 -0.39
N PHE A 323 -14.77 0.23 0.47
CA PHE A 323 -14.22 1.58 0.59
C PHE A 323 -12.73 1.53 0.22
N ILE A 324 -12.40 2.12 -0.92
CA ILE A 324 -11.03 2.27 -1.38
C ILE A 324 -10.50 3.59 -0.83
N LYS A 325 -9.47 3.51 0.02
CA LYS A 325 -8.77 4.68 0.51
C LYS A 325 -7.44 4.84 -0.22
N THR A 326 -7.23 6.03 -0.74
CA THR A 326 -6.02 6.37 -1.50
C THR A 326 -5.22 7.44 -0.75
N SER A 327 -4.01 7.74 -1.22
CA SER A 327 -3.25 8.91 -0.77
C SER A 327 -3.67 10.20 -1.47
N ALA A 328 -4.61 10.12 -2.43
CA ALA A 328 -5.14 11.30 -3.11
C ALA A 328 -5.81 12.24 -2.10
N THR A 329 -5.85 13.52 -2.43
CA THR A 329 -6.46 14.55 -1.56
C THR A 329 -7.81 15.05 -2.08
N SER A 330 -8.22 14.57 -3.26
CA SER A 330 -9.42 15.00 -3.97
C SER A 330 -10.03 13.85 -4.77
N ASP A 331 -11.35 13.84 -4.92
CA ASP A 331 -12.09 12.75 -5.58
C ASP A 331 -11.76 12.65 -7.08
N ARG A 332 -11.40 13.76 -7.73
CA ARG A 332 -10.96 13.73 -9.13
C ARG A 332 -9.64 12.97 -9.28
N GLN A 333 -8.71 13.14 -8.35
CA GLN A 333 -7.41 12.46 -8.35
C GLN A 333 -7.58 10.97 -8.04
N ALA A 334 -8.45 10.62 -7.09
CA ALA A 334 -8.75 9.23 -6.77
C ALA A 334 -9.42 8.50 -7.94
N ARG A 335 -10.34 9.17 -8.66
CA ARG A 335 -10.98 8.61 -9.86
C ARG A 335 -9.96 8.41 -10.99
N LEU A 336 -9.10 9.39 -11.24
CA LEU A 336 -8.02 9.31 -12.22
C LEU A 336 -7.08 8.11 -11.93
N LEU A 337 -6.74 7.88 -10.67
CA LEU A 337 -5.96 6.71 -10.25
C LEU A 337 -6.71 5.39 -10.47
N LEU A 338 -8.00 5.30 -10.09
CA LEU A 338 -8.77 4.06 -10.30
C LEU A 338 -9.04 3.78 -11.78
N GLN A 339 -9.22 4.81 -12.60
CA GLN A 339 -9.30 4.67 -14.05
C GLN A 339 -8.02 4.07 -14.62
N ALA A 340 -6.85 4.52 -14.14
CA ALA A 340 -5.57 3.95 -14.56
C ALA A 340 -5.40 2.49 -14.12
N PHE A 341 -6.04 2.07 -13.02
CA PHE A 341 -6.14 0.66 -12.63
C PHE A 341 -7.15 -0.16 -13.43
N GLY A 342 -7.89 0.45 -14.36
CA GLY A 342 -8.87 -0.24 -15.22
C GLY A 342 -10.29 -0.28 -14.64
N VAL A 343 -10.61 0.56 -13.67
CA VAL A 343 -11.98 0.66 -13.12
C VAL A 343 -12.85 1.55 -14.02
N PRO A 344 -13.96 1.03 -14.58
CA PRO A 344 -14.88 1.85 -15.35
C PRO A 344 -15.76 2.72 -14.44
N PHE A 345 -16.05 3.94 -14.88
CA PHE A 345 -16.96 4.87 -14.22
C PHE A 345 -18.10 5.27 -15.15
N TYR A 346 -19.31 5.42 -14.62
CA TYR A 346 -20.49 5.87 -15.36
C TYR A 346 -21.17 7.08 -14.71
N GLY A 347 -21.92 7.83 -15.52
CA GLY A 347 -22.69 8.98 -15.07
C GLY A 347 -21.91 10.30 -15.04
N LYS A 348 -22.53 11.35 -14.51
CA LYS A 348 -21.96 12.71 -14.50
C LYS A 348 -20.91 12.85 -13.41
N VAL A 349 -19.71 13.29 -13.80
CA VAL A 349 -18.64 13.65 -12.89
C VAL A 349 -19.06 14.87 -12.07
N ARG A 350 -19.06 14.73 -10.73
CA ARG A 350 -19.11 15.87 -9.83
C ARG A 350 -17.71 16.51 -9.81
N ASN A 351 -17.64 17.79 -10.17
CA ASN A 351 -16.43 18.60 -10.09
C ASN A 351 -16.10 18.95 -8.65
#